data_AF-A6KSM3-F1
#
_entry.id   AF-A6KSM3-F1
#
_cell.length_a   1.000
_cell.length_b   1.000
_cell.length_c   1.000
_cell.angle_alpha   90.00
_cell.angle_beta   90.00
_cell.angle_gamma   90.00
#
_symmetry.space_group_name_H-M   'P 1'
#
loop_
_entity.id
_entity.type
_entity.pdbx_description
1 polymer ?
#
loop_
_entity_poly.entity_id
_entity_poly.type
_entity_poly.pdbx_seq_one_letter_code
_entity_poly.pdbx_strand_id
1 'polypeptide(L)'
;MLSAMKELGLLDAVTYLAGVSGSTWALSSFYTKNGNMQGMEEELKHRYEKNEWHFDESLDKAIQASRRENYSLTDFWAYLVVSRQTRELHDSNLSGFKKQVEEGVLPYPIFAAIDDDLQDDWREKKVQSKQ
;
A
#
# COMPACT_ATOMS: atom_id res chain seq x y z
N MET A 1 14.31 -1.78 6.81
CA MET A 1 14.83 -2.06 5.44
C MET A 1 14.90 -0.80 4.61
N LEU A 2 13.78 -0.16 4.26
CA LEU A 2 13.79 1.09 3.47
C LEU A 2 14.70 2.18 4.09
N SER A 3 14.65 2.33 5.42
CA SER A 3 15.54 3.22 6.21
C SER A 3 17.01 2.98 5.93
N ALA A 4 17.47 1.75 6.19
CA ALA A 4 18.84 1.35 5.90
C ALA A 4 19.22 1.52 4.41
N MET A 5 18.33 1.21 3.46
CA MET A 5 18.62 1.39 2.04
C MET A 5 18.78 2.86 1.66
N LYS A 6 18.02 3.77 2.28
CA LYS A 6 18.17 5.21 2.09
C LYS A 6 19.48 5.71 2.69
N GLU A 7 19.78 5.31 3.92
CA GLU A 7 21.01 5.71 4.64
C GLU A 7 22.28 5.29 3.90
N LEU A 8 22.25 4.10 3.27
CA LEU A 8 23.35 3.57 2.49
C LEU A 8 23.41 4.10 1.04
N GLY A 9 22.49 5.00 0.64
CA GLY A 9 22.40 5.51 -0.74
C GLY A 9 22.00 4.44 -1.78
N LEU A 10 21.47 3.31 -1.33
CA LEU A 10 21.10 2.20 -2.22
C LEU A 10 19.78 2.46 -2.94
N LEU A 11 18.89 3.30 -2.39
CA LEU A 11 17.63 3.66 -3.06
C LEU A 11 17.86 4.37 -4.39
N ASP A 12 18.94 5.15 -4.53
CA ASP A 12 19.27 5.87 -5.77
C ASP A 12 19.68 4.91 -6.91
N ALA A 13 20.09 3.68 -6.56
CA ALA A 13 20.44 2.64 -7.51
C ALA A 13 19.26 1.71 -7.86
N VAL A 14 18.10 1.88 -7.22
CA VAL A 14 16.95 0.99 -7.40
C VAL A 14 15.98 1.57 -8.43
N THR A 15 15.71 0.83 -9.49
CA THR A 15 14.73 1.24 -10.51
C THR A 15 13.29 0.91 -10.13
N TYR A 16 13.07 -0.20 -9.42
CA TYR A 16 11.72 -0.70 -9.10
C TYR A 16 11.61 -1.06 -7.62
N LEU A 17 10.46 -0.74 -7.04
CA LEU A 17 10.13 -1.14 -5.67
C LEU A 17 8.76 -1.81 -5.64
N ALA A 18 8.75 -3.12 -5.40
CA ALA A 18 7.54 -3.94 -5.47
C ALA A 18 7.02 -4.31 -4.08
N GLY A 19 5.70 -4.34 -3.92
CA GLY A 19 5.03 -4.71 -2.68
C GLY A 19 3.78 -5.57 -2.90
N VAL A 20 3.56 -6.51 -1.99
CA VAL A 20 2.35 -7.34 -1.85
C VAL A 20 1.91 -7.38 -0.39
N SER A 21 0.61 -7.55 -0.15
CA SER A 21 0.06 -7.62 1.22
C SER A 21 0.53 -6.43 2.08
N GLY A 22 0.88 -6.62 3.35
CA GLY A 22 1.26 -5.53 4.26
C GLY A 22 2.44 -4.65 3.79
N SER A 23 3.31 -5.14 2.91
CA SER A 23 4.40 -4.32 2.34
C SER A 23 3.88 -3.19 1.43
N THR A 24 2.66 -3.33 0.87
CA THR A 24 2.01 -2.25 0.11
C THR A 24 1.67 -1.06 0.99
N TRP A 25 1.41 -1.26 2.28
CA TRP A 25 1.09 -0.17 3.21
C TRP A 25 2.33 0.68 3.50
N ALA A 26 3.46 0.01 3.77
CA ALA A 26 4.74 0.68 3.94
C ALA A 26 5.15 1.41 2.65
N LEU A 27 4.90 0.79 1.49
CA LEU A 27 5.13 1.42 0.20
C LEU A 27 4.26 2.65 0.01
N SER A 28 2.95 2.54 0.25
CA SER A 28 2.01 3.66 0.15
C SER A 28 2.44 4.83 1.04
N SER A 29 2.74 4.59 2.31
CA SER A 29 3.23 5.64 3.23
C SER A 29 4.53 6.28 2.75
N PHE A 30 5.47 5.51 2.20
CA PHE A 30 6.73 6.04 1.67
C PHE A 30 6.52 7.02 0.50
N TYR A 31 5.65 6.68 -0.46
CA TYR A 31 5.36 7.55 -1.61
C TYR A 31 4.47 8.75 -1.24
N THR A 32 3.48 8.57 -0.37
CA THR A 32 2.64 9.68 0.12
C THR A 32 3.46 10.75 0.86
N LYS A 33 4.61 10.38 1.44
CA LYS A 33 5.55 11.30 2.10
C LYS A 33 6.72 11.74 1.21
N ASN A 34 6.63 11.57 -0.11
CA ASN A 34 7.69 11.93 -1.06
C ASN A 34 9.07 11.32 -0.72
N GLY A 35 9.09 10.09 -0.20
CA GLY A 35 10.31 9.42 0.21
C GLY A 35 10.95 9.97 1.50
N ASN A 36 10.25 10.82 2.26
CA ASN A 36 10.71 11.31 3.55
C ASN A 36 10.65 10.21 4.63
N MET A 37 11.76 9.48 4.76
CA MET A 37 11.94 8.37 5.70
C MET A 37 11.81 8.80 7.17
N GLN A 38 12.46 9.92 7.53
CA GLN A 38 12.51 10.37 8.91
C GLN A 38 11.12 10.80 9.39
N GLY A 39 10.41 11.59 8.58
CA GLY A 39 9.02 11.96 8.88
C GLY A 39 8.09 10.76 8.95
N MET A 40 8.29 9.74 8.09
CA MET A 40 7.52 8.50 8.14
C MET A 40 7.77 7.70 9.43
N GLU A 41 9.03 7.59 9.88
CA GLU A 41 9.37 6.89 11.13
C GLU A 41 8.84 7.62 12.36
N GLU A 42 8.95 8.95 12.39
CA GLU A 42 8.43 9.78 13.48
C GLU A 42 6.90 9.66 13.58
N GLU A 43 6.19 9.73 12.46
CA GLU A 43 4.74 9.55 12.41
C GLU A 43 4.30 8.13 12.80
N LEU A 44 5.04 7.10 12.35
CA LEU A 44 4.79 5.72 12.77
C LEU A 44 4.96 5.57 14.28
N LYS A 45 6.07 6.06 14.85
CA LYS A 45 6.28 6.05 16.32
C LYS A 45 5.14 6.77 17.03
N HIS A 46 4.80 7.98 16.59
CA HIS A 46 3.73 8.78 17.17
C HIS A 46 2.38 8.06 17.19
N ARG A 47 2.01 7.43 16.06
CA ARG A 47 0.76 6.66 15.93
C ARG A 47 0.69 5.49 16.91
N TYR A 48 1.80 4.75 17.05
CA TYR A 48 1.85 3.59 17.93
C TYR A 48 1.94 3.97 19.41
N GLU A 49 2.62 5.08 19.74
CA GLU A 49 2.70 5.59 21.11
C GLU A 49 1.36 6.14 21.61
N LYS A 50 0.65 6.91 20.78
CA LYS A 50 -0.67 7.44 21.15
C LYS A 50 -1.74 6.36 21.24
N ASN A 51 -1.59 5.27 20.49
CA ASN A 51 -2.56 4.19 20.43
C ASN A 51 -3.99 4.68 20.06
N GLU A 52 -4.09 5.84 19.40
CA GLU A 52 -5.34 6.46 18.96
C GLU A 52 -5.75 5.87 17.62
N TRP A 53 -7.02 5.51 17.49
CA TRP A 53 -7.63 5.10 16.23
C TRP A 53 -8.97 5.81 16.11
N HIS A 54 -9.15 6.58 15.05
CA HIS A 54 -10.41 7.27 14.75
C HIS A 54 -11.43 6.27 14.22
N PHE A 55 -12.01 5.49 15.14
CA PHE A 55 -13.01 4.48 14.81
C PHE A 55 -14.22 5.08 14.12
N ASP A 56 -14.72 6.23 14.61
CA ASP A 56 -15.92 6.85 14.06
C ASP A 56 -15.72 7.27 12.60
N GLU A 57 -14.56 7.84 12.26
CA GLU A 57 -14.21 8.20 10.89
C GLU A 57 -14.03 6.95 10.01
N SER A 58 -13.39 5.92 10.55
CA SER A 58 -13.21 4.63 9.88
C SER A 58 -14.54 3.94 9.57
N LEU A 59 -15.48 4.00 10.52
CA LEU A 59 -16.81 3.45 10.38
C LEU A 59 -17.65 4.25 9.38
N ASP A 60 -17.60 5.59 9.43
CA ASP A 60 -18.32 6.42 8.48
C ASP A 60 -17.85 6.16 7.04
N LYS A 61 -16.54 6.04 6.81
CA LYS A 61 -16.01 5.65 5.49
C LYS A 61 -16.45 4.26 5.05
N ALA A 62 -16.51 3.29 5.96
CA ALA A 62 -17.02 1.95 5.65
C ALA A 62 -18.52 2.00 5.24
N ILE A 63 -19.33 2.81 5.93
CA ILE A 63 -20.75 3.04 5.60
C ILE A 63 -20.90 3.77 4.27
N GLN A 64 -20.05 4.76 3.98
CA GLN A 64 -20.04 5.44 2.69
C GLN A 64 -19.68 4.48 1.55
N ALA A 65 -18.67 3.63 1.77
CA ALA A 65 -18.27 2.61 0.80
C ALA A 65 -19.38 1.60 0.53
N SER A 66 -20.18 1.24 1.55
CA SER A 66 -21.30 0.29 1.40
C SER A 66 -22.43 0.79 0.49
N ARG A 67 -22.43 2.08 0.12
CA ARG A 67 -23.38 2.66 -0.83
C ARG A 67 -22.91 2.54 -2.28
N ARG A 68 -21.68 2.10 -2.53
CA ARG A 68 -21.12 1.92 -3.87
C ARG A 68 -21.54 0.56 -4.43
N GLU A 69 -21.76 0.50 -5.74
CA GLU A 69 -22.19 -0.75 -6.41
C GLU A 69 -21.13 -1.86 -6.34
N ASN A 70 -19.86 -1.50 -6.21
CA ASN A 70 -18.73 -2.42 -6.16
C ASN A 70 -18.23 -2.69 -4.73
N TYR A 71 -19.06 -2.44 -3.71
CA TYR A 71 -18.69 -2.70 -2.32
C TYR A 71 -18.39 -4.18 -2.09
N SER A 72 -17.34 -4.45 -1.32
CA SER A 72 -16.88 -5.79 -0.99
C SER A 72 -16.38 -5.90 0.45
N LEU A 73 -16.10 -7.12 0.91
CA LEU A 73 -15.44 -7.33 2.20
C LEU A 73 -14.05 -6.69 2.24
N THR A 74 -13.42 -6.46 1.07
CA THR A 74 -12.15 -5.74 0.98
C THR A 74 -12.28 -4.29 1.42
N ASP A 75 -13.40 -3.63 1.12
CA ASP A 75 -13.67 -2.26 1.58
C ASP A 75 -13.84 -2.24 3.11
N PHE A 76 -14.63 -3.17 3.67
CA PHE A 76 -14.75 -3.33 5.12
C PHE A 76 -13.40 -3.57 5.80
N TRP A 77 -12.61 -4.49 5.24
CA TRP A 77 -11.28 -4.82 5.74
C TRP A 77 -10.35 -3.61 5.70
N ALA A 78 -10.34 -2.86 4.60
CA ALA A 78 -9.52 -1.67 4.44
C ALA A 78 -9.89 -0.58 5.45
N TYR A 79 -11.18 -0.25 5.56
CA TYR A 79 -11.61 0.85 6.41
C TYR A 79 -11.62 0.52 7.90
N LEU A 80 -11.80 -0.73 8.33
CA LEU A 80 -11.84 -1.06 9.75
C LEU A 80 -10.62 -1.82 10.27
N VAL A 81 -10.10 -2.80 9.53
CA VAL A 81 -9.01 -3.63 10.03
C VAL A 81 -7.67 -3.02 9.68
N VAL A 82 -7.46 -2.65 8.42
CA VAL A 82 -6.21 -2.01 7.98
C VAL A 82 -6.05 -0.67 8.68
N SER A 83 -7.08 0.19 8.71
CA SER A 83 -7.01 1.49 9.39
C SER A 83 -6.68 1.36 10.89
N ARG A 84 -7.19 0.32 11.56
CA ARG A 84 -6.86 0.02 12.96
C ARG A 84 -5.43 -0.48 13.11
N GLN A 85 -4.97 -1.33 12.20
CA GLN A 85 -3.63 -1.90 12.23
C GLN A 85 -2.55 -0.87 11.91
N THR A 86 -2.78 -0.01 10.92
CA THR A 86 -1.88 1.07 10.52
C THR A 86 -2.06 2.31 11.38
N ARG A 87 -3.18 2.45 12.10
CA ARG A 87 -3.58 3.68 12.82
C ARG A 87 -3.66 4.89 11.91
N GLU A 88 -4.00 4.66 10.65
CA GLU A 88 -4.03 5.67 9.59
C GLU A 88 -5.08 5.30 8.55
N LEU A 89 -5.87 6.30 8.15
CA LEU A 89 -6.75 6.21 7.00
C LEU A 89 -5.98 6.74 5.79
N HIS A 90 -5.54 5.83 4.92
CA HIS A 90 -4.90 6.19 3.65
C HIS A 90 -5.95 6.74 2.69
N ASP A 91 -5.97 8.07 2.51
CA ASP A 91 -6.80 8.75 1.51
C ASP A 91 -6.03 9.11 0.22
N SER A 92 -4.75 8.72 0.12
CA SER A 92 -3.96 8.97 -1.08
C SER A 92 -4.31 7.99 -2.21
N ASN A 93 -4.50 8.52 -3.42
CA ASN A 93 -4.67 7.72 -4.62
C ASN A 93 -3.31 7.36 -5.25
N LEU A 94 -3.23 6.18 -5.88
CA LEU A 94 -2.04 5.73 -6.62
C LEU A 94 -1.62 6.71 -7.72
N SER A 95 -2.58 7.42 -8.33
CA SER A 95 -2.32 8.47 -9.33
C SER A 95 -1.50 9.63 -8.76
N GLY A 96 -1.54 9.85 -7.44
CA GLY A 96 -0.73 10.85 -6.75
C GLY A 96 0.77 10.55 -6.80
N PHE A 97 1.17 9.28 -6.98
CA PHE A 97 2.58 8.89 -7.03
C PHE A 97 3.25 9.22 -8.37
N LYS A 98 2.44 9.46 -9.41
CA LYS A 98 2.90 9.65 -10.79
C LYS A 98 4.00 10.71 -10.91
N LYS A 99 3.83 11.85 -10.24
CA LYS A 99 4.78 12.97 -10.33
C LYS A 99 6.19 12.58 -9.86
N GLN A 100 6.31 11.93 -8.70
CA GLN A 100 7.61 11.57 -8.12
C GLN A 100 8.36 10.54 -8.99
N VAL A 101 7.59 9.70 -9.68
CA VAL A 101 8.09 8.64 -10.56
C VAL A 101 8.53 9.20 -11.92
N GLU A 102 7.73 10.10 -12.52
CA GLU A 102 8.06 10.74 -13.80
C GLU A 102 9.31 11.64 -13.70
N GLU A 103 9.51 12.29 -12.55
CA GLU A 103 10.69 13.11 -12.28
C GLU A 103 11.93 12.27 -11.92
N GLY A 104 11.79 10.94 -11.78
CA GLY A 104 12.89 10.04 -11.44
C GLY A 104 13.44 10.21 -10.02
N VAL A 105 12.67 10.84 -9.13
CA VAL A 105 13.09 11.14 -7.74
C VAL A 105 13.01 9.89 -6.86
N LEU A 106 12.07 8.98 -7.17
CA LEU A 106 11.87 7.73 -6.45
C LEU A 106 11.82 6.55 -7.45
N PRO A 107 12.15 5.33 -6.99
CA PRO A 107 11.96 4.12 -7.80
C PRO A 107 10.52 4.00 -8.32
N TYR A 108 10.29 3.21 -9.35
CA TYR A 108 8.94 2.94 -9.85
C TYR A 108 8.19 1.97 -8.91
N PRO A 109 7.03 2.34 -8.34
CA PRO A 109 6.30 1.47 -7.43
C PRO A 109 5.49 0.40 -8.17
N ILE A 110 5.57 -0.85 -7.71
CA ILE A 110 4.79 -1.97 -8.24
C ILE A 110 3.94 -2.55 -7.10
N PHE A 111 2.62 -2.47 -7.25
CA PHE A 111 1.65 -3.12 -6.35
C PHE A 111 1.09 -4.34 -7.04
N ALA A 112 1.07 -5.49 -6.35
CA ALA A 112 0.55 -6.73 -6.93
C ALA A 112 -0.59 -7.34 -6.10
N ALA A 113 -1.55 -7.91 -6.83
CA ALA A 113 -2.69 -8.66 -6.34
C ALA A 113 -2.91 -9.87 -7.27
N ILE A 114 -3.62 -10.89 -6.77
CA ILE A 114 -4.02 -12.06 -7.55
C ILE A 114 -5.45 -11.85 -8.01
N ASP A 115 -5.69 -12.09 -9.29
CA ASP A 115 -7.02 -12.20 -9.86
C ASP A 115 -7.39 -13.69 -9.91
N ASP A 116 -8.43 -14.07 -9.16
CA ASP A 116 -8.84 -15.46 -9.03
C ASP A 116 -9.50 -15.99 -10.30
N ASP A 117 -10.13 -15.11 -11.10
CA ASP A 117 -10.78 -15.47 -12.36
C ASP A 117 -9.75 -15.98 -13.39
N LEU A 118 -8.48 -15.59 -13.25
CA LEU A 118 -7.38 -16.02 -14.12
C LEU A 118 -6.67 -17.28 -13.61
N GLN A 119 -7.09 -17.85 -12.48
CA GLN A 119 -6.39 -18.96 -11.84
C GLN A 119 -6.52 -20.27 -12.61
N ASP A 120 -7.71 -20.57 -13.14
CA ASP A 120 -7.98 -21.79 -13.90
C ASP A 120 -7.20 -21.80 -15.23
N ASP A 121 -7.25 -20.71 -15.97
CA ASP A 121 -6.45 -20.49 -17.20
C ASP A 121 -4.95 -20.68 -16.95
N TRP A 122 -4.44 -20.19 -15.81
CA TRP A 122 -3.04 -20.37 -15.44
C TRP A 122 -2.72 -21.84 -15.14
N ARG A 123 -3.61 -22.56 -14.46
CA ARG A 123 -3.43 -23.99 -14.16
C ARG A 123 -3.40 -24.81 -15.45
N GLU A 124 -4.29 -24.55 -16.39
CA GLU A 124 -4.33 -25.25 -17.68
C GLU A 124 -3.05 -25.03 -18.49
N LYS A 125 -2.61 -23.77 -18.65
CA LYS A 125 -1.35 -23.44 -19.35
C LYS A 125 -0.13 -24.09 -18.69
N LYS A 126 -0.11 -24.19 -17.36
CA LYS A 126 0.99 -24.82 -16.61
C LYS A 126 1.04 -26.35 -16.77
N VAL A 127 -0.11 -27.00 -16.99
CA VAL A 127 -0.15 -28.43 -17.28
C VAL A 127 0.32 -28.69 -18.71
N GLN A 128 -0.09 -27.86 -19.67
CA GLN A 128 0.31 -27.96 -21.08
C GLN A 128 1.81 -27.71 -21.28
N SER A 129 2.44 -26.82 -20.52
CA SER A 129 3.89 -26.54 -20.65
C SER A 129 4.81 -27.63 -20.07
N LYS A 130 4.24 -28.66 -19.46
CA LYS A 130 4.97 -29.81 -18.90
C LYS A 130 4.89 -31.07 -19.76
N GLN A 131 4.12 -31.05 -20.86
CA GLN A 131 4.10 -32.08 -21.91
C GLN A 131 5.08 -31.70 -23.02
#